data_AF-A0AAN0M0N4-F1
#
_entry.id   AF-A0AAN0M0N4-F1
#
_cell.length_a   1.000
_cell.length_b   1.000
_cell.length_c   1.000
_cell.angle_alpha   90.00
_cell.angle_beta   90.00
_cell.angle_gamma   90.00
#
_symmetry.space_group_name_H-M   'P 1'
#
loop_
_entity.id
_entity.type
_entity.pdbx_description
1 polymer ?
#
loop_
_entity_poly.entity_id
_entity_poly.type
_entity_poly.pdbx_seq_one_letter_code
_entity_poly.pdbx_strand_id
1 'polypeptide(L)' 'MGCQVSYCSRFSGGDIDEILKMWEGLGYYRRARNLHAGAQFVVEHFDGVLPADKQALMSIPGIGDYTSSAIASIAFCLPK' A
#
# COMPACT_ATOMS: atom_id res chain seq x y z
N MET A 1 15.20 -0.08 16.28
CA MET A 1 14.13 -1.10 16.40
C MET A 1 12.82 -0.33 16.44
N GLY A 2 12.01 -0.38 15.37
CA GLY A 2 10.74 0.36 15.28
C GLY A 2 10.69 1.42 14.18
N CYS A 3 10.58 0.99 12.92
CA CYS A 3 10.01 1.82 11.86
C CYS A 3 8.52 1.50 11.83
N GLN A 4 7.73 2.10 12.73
CA GLN A 4 6.27 1.92 12.71
C GLN A 4 5.72 2.69 11.52
N VAL A 5 5.35 1.98 10.46
CA VAL A 5 4.66 2.52 9.28
C VAL A 5 3.21 2.83 9.67
N SER A 6 3.00 3.84 10.52
CA SER A 6 1.68 4.24 11.05
C SER A 6 0.84 5.10 10.08
N TYR A 7 1.20 5.17 8.79
CA TYR A 7 0.55 6.09 7.83
C TYR A 7 -0.64 5.50 7.07
N CYS A 8 -0.84 4.18 7.03
CA CYS A 8 -1.94 3.58 6.25
C CYS A 8 -3.33 3.93 6.81
N SER A 9 -3.48 4.09 8.12
CA SER A 9 -4.78 4.30 8.79
C SER A 9 -5.50 5.58 8.38
N ARG A 10 -4.76 6.64 8.05
CA ARG A 10 -5.36 7.91 7.62
C ARG A 10 -5.83 7.88 6.17
N PHE A 11 -5.16 7.08 5.34
CA PHE A 11 -5.47 6.94 3.92
C PHE A 11 -6.57 5.89 3.68
N SER A 12 -6.69 4.86 4.52
CA SER A 12 -7.69 3.80 4.36
C SER A 12 -9.13 4.23 4.69
N GLY A 13 -9.29 5.19 5.62
CA GLY A 13 -10.59 5.66 6.07
C GLY A 13 -11.15 6.86 5.29
N GLY A 14 -10.41 7.37 4.30
CA GLY A 14 -10.83 8.51 3.49
C GLY A 14 -11.88 8.12 2.46
N ASP A 15 -12.70 9.09 2.04
CA ASP A 15 -13.57 8.90 0.87
C ASP A 15 -12.70 8.79 -0.40
N ILE A 16 -13.03 7.84 -1.27
CA ILE A 16 -12.33 7.68 -2.54
C ILE A 16 -12.37 8.96 -3.38
N ASP A 17 -13.43 9.77 -3.29
CA ASP A 17 -13.52 11.03 -4.03
C ASP A 17 -12.52 12.08 -3.53
N GLU A 18 -12.24 12.13 -2.22
CA GLU A 18 -11.18 12.97 -1.66
C GLU A 18 -9.79 12.50 -2.12
N ILE A 19 -9.56 11.18 -2.15
CA ILE A 19 -8.32 10.61 -2.66
C ILE A 19 -8.12 10.95 -4.15
N LEU A 20 -9.16 10.79 -4.97
CA LEU A 20 -9.10 11.10 -6.40
C LEU A 20 -8.87 12.59 -6.65
N LYS A 21 -9.42 13.45 -5.79
CA LYS A 21 -9.18 14.90 -5.84
C LYS A 21 -7.72 15.24 -5.49
N MET A 22 -7.13 14.60 -4.49
CA MET A 22 -5.69 14.74 -4.21
C MET A 22 -4.81 14.20 -5.34
N TRP A 23 -5.33 13.26 -6.14
CA TRP A 23 -4.63 12.65 -7.27
C TRP A 23 -4.80 13.42 -8.59
N GLU A 24 -5.57 14.52 -8.58
CA GLU A 24 -5.88 15.30 -9.78
C GLU A 24 -4.58 15.79 -10.46
N GLY A 25 -4.52 15.67 -11.79
CA GLY A 25 -3.35 16.06 -12.60
C GLY A 25 -2.24 15.02 -12.72
N LEU A 26 -2.22 13.95 -11.90
CA LEU A 26 -1.22 12.87 -12.02
C LEU A 26 -1.56 11.80 -13.08
N GLY A 27 -2.81 11.81 -13.55
CA GLY A 27 -3.33 10.80 -14.47
C GLY A 27 -3.38 9.39 -13.86
N TYR A 28 -3.72 8.40 -14.69
CA TYR A 28 -3.75 6.98 -14.30
C TYR A 28 -4.53 6.72 -12.99
N TYR A 29 -5.75 7.24 -12.87
CA TYR A 29 -6.60 7.14 -11.67
C TYR A 29 -6.85 5.72 -11.15
N ARG A 30 -6.67 4.69 -11.99
CA ARG A 30 -6.69 3.30 -11.55
C ARG A 30 -5.62 3.02 -10.47
N ARG A 31 -4.46 3.68 -10.53
CA ARG A 31 -3.42 3.59 -9.49
C ARG A 31 -3.89 4.18 -8.16
N ALA A 32 -4.57 5.33 -8.19
CA ALA A 32 -5.14 5.94 -6.99
C ALA A 32 -6.14 5.00 -6.31
N ARG A 33 -7.07 4.43 -7.09
CA ARG A 33 -8.07 3.47 -6.60
C ARG A 33 -7.42 2.22 -6.01
N ASN A 34 -6.42 1.67 -6.70
CA ASN A 34 -5.69 0.51 -6.21
C ASN A 34 -4.89 0.82 -4.94
N LEU A 35 -4.25 1.99 -4.85
CA LEU A 35 -3.54 2.41 -3.66
C LEU A 35 -4.48 2.54 -2.46
N HIS A 36 -5.67 3.12 -2.67
CA HIS A 36 -6.69 3.26 -1.64
C HIS A 36 -7.19 1.89 -1.16
N ALA A 37 -7.58 1.02 -2.10
CA ALA A 37 -7.99 -0.35 -1.80
C ALA A 37 -6.87 -1.15 -1.10
N GLY A 38 -5.61 -0.95 -1.50
CA GLY A 38 -4.44 -1.56 -0.87
C GLY A 38 -4.25 -1.11 0.58
N ALA A 39 -4.38 0.19 0.86
CA ALA A 39 -4.31 0.70 2.22
C ALA A 39 -5.45 0.18 3.11
N GLN A 40 -6.67 0.11 2.57
CA GLN A 40 -7.82 -0.52 3.24
C GLN A 40 -7.55 -1.99 3.56
N PHE A 41 -7.07 -2.75 2.58
CA PHE A 41 -6.73 -4.15 2.75
C PHE A 41 -5.68 -4.36 3.85
N VAL A 42 -4.65 -3.52 3.91
CA VAL A 42 -3.59 -3.61 4.93
C VAL A 42 -4.12 -3.32 6.33
N VAL A 43 -5.01 -2.34 6.48
CA VAL A 43 -5.64 -2.06 7.77
C VAL A 43 -6.53 -3.21 8.23
N GLU A 44 -7.29 -3.81 7.32
CA GLU A 44 -8.23 -4.89 7.63
C GLU A 44 -7.54 -6.25 7.89
N HIS A 45 -6.51 -6.58 7.11
CA HIS A 45 -5.92 -7.93 7.10
C HIS A 45 -4.54 -8.03 7.77
N PHE A 46 -3.85 -6.90 7.97
CA PHE A 46 -2.50 -6.88 8.55
C PHE A 46 -2.36 -5.86 9.69
N ASP A 47 -3.47 -5.51 10.36
CA ASP A 47 -3.51 -4.56 11.49
C ASP A 47 -2.86 -3.21 11.17
N GLY A 48 -2.93 -2.78 9.91
CA GLY A 48 -2.34 -1.53 9.43
C GLY A 48 -0.83 -1.57 9.20
N VAL A 49 -0.20 -2.74 9.32
CA VAL A 49 1.25 -2.93 9.12
C VAL A 49 1.49 -3.72 7.84
N LEU A 50 2.32 -3.19 6.93
CA LEU A 50 2.71 -3.95 5.75
C LEU A 50 3.48 -5.22 6.15
N PRO A 51 3.15 -6.39 5.57
CA PRO A 51 3.86 -7.63 5.87
C PRO A 51 5.28 -7.59 5.31
N ALA A 52 6.25 -8.05 6.10
CA ALA A 52 7.63 -8.25 5.67
C ALA A 52 7.81 -9.58 4.93
N ASP A 53 6.93 -9.86 3.95
CA ASP A 53 6.93 -11.08 3.15
C ASP A 53 6.46 -10.77 1.72
N LYS A 54 7.23 -11.20 0.71
CA LYS A 54 6.93 -10.89 -0.70
C LYS A 54 5.59 -11.47 -1.14
N GLN A 55 5.27 -12.69 -0.71
CA GLN A 55 4.06 -13.38 -1.14
C GLN A 55 2.82 -12.76 -0.50
N ALA A 56 2.90 -12.36 0.76
CA ALA A 56 1.88 -11.58 1.45
C ALA A 56 1.70 -10.20 0.81
N LEU A 57 2.80 -9.50 0.45
CA LEU A 57 2.72 -8.22 -0.26
C LEU A 57 1.97 -8.32 -1.60
N MET A 58 2.15 -9.41 -2.34
CA MET A 58 1.42 -9.66 -3.59
C MET A 58 -0.09 -9.88 -3.41
N SER A 59 -0.57 -10.16 -2.20
CA SER A 59 -2.01 -10.25 -1.94
C SER A 59 -2.71 -8.89 -1.88
N ILE A 60 -1.93 -7.80 -1.72
CA ILE A 60 -2.46 -6.45 -1.56
C ILE A 60 -2.87 -5.90 -2.94
N PRO A 61 -4.10 -5.36 -3.09
CA PRO A 61 -4.55 -4.75 -4.33
C PRO A 61 -3.58 -3.71 -4.88
N GLY A 62 -3.23 -3.83 -6.16
CA GLY A 62 -2.30 -2.91 -6.82
C GLY A 62 -0.81 -3.24 -6.66
N ILE A 63 -0.44 -4.23 -5.85
CA ILE A 63 0.94 -4.68 -5.69
C ILE A 63 1.16 -5.93 -6.56
N GLY A 64 1.93 -5.77 -7.64
CA GLY A 64 2.41 -6.88 -8.48
C GLY A 64 3.85 -7.28 -8.12
N ASP A 65 4.37 -8.32 -8.79
CA ASP A 65 5.69 -8.92 -8.51
C ASP A 65 6.85 -7.90 -8.41
N TYR A 66 6.89 -6.93 -9.33
CA TYR A 66 7.89 -5.86 -9.29
C TYR A 66 7.75 -5.00 -8.03
N THR A 67 6.52 -4.61 -7.69
CA THR A 67 6.26 -3.71 -6.56
C THR A 67 6.48 -4.42 -5.22
N SER A 68 6.08 -5.69 -5.10
CA SER A 68 6.37 -6.50 -3.91
C SER A 68 7.87 -6.69 -3.71
N SER A 69 8.62 -6.94 -4.80
CA SER A 69 10.08 -7.06 -4.73
C SER A 69 10.77 -5.75 -4.35
N ALA A 70 10.26 -4.62 -4.86
CA ALA A 70 10.75 -3.29 -4.50
C ALA A 70 10.49 -2.98 -3.01
N ILE A 71 9.28 -3.22 -2.53
CA ILE A 71 8.93 -3.00 -1.10
C ILE A 71 9.77 -3.93 -0.20
N ALA A 72 9.86 -5.22 -0.52
CA ALA A 72 10.64 -6.18 0.25
C ALA A 72 12.11 -5.77 0.40
N SER A 73 12.74 -5.31 -0.68
CA SER A 73 14.15 -4.89 -0.67
C SER A 73 14.37 -3.50 -0.04
N ILE A 74 13.50 -2.52 -0.32
CA ILE A 74 13.67 -1.14 0.16
C ILE A 74 13.22 -0.97 1.61
N ALA A 75 12.04 -1.48 1.96
CA ALA A 75 11.44 -1.26 3.27
C ALA A 75 11.86 -2.30 4.32
N PHE A 76 12.15 -3.54 3.89
CA PHE A 76 12.44 -4.66 4.79
C PHE A 76 13.82 -5.27 4.62
N CYS A 77 14.65 -4.75 3.70
CA CYS A 77 15.99 -5.27 3.40
C CYS A 77 16.02 -6.79 3.14
N LEU A 78 14.92 -7.35 2.62
CA LEU A 78 14.84 -8.77 2.31
C LEU A 78 15.61 -9.06 1.02
N PRO A 79 16.28 -10.23 0.93
CA PRO A 79 16.84 -10.70 -0.33
C PRO A 79 15.72 -10.89 -1.37
N LYS A 80 16.06 -10.68 -2.64
CA LYS A 80 15.12 -10.72 -3.78
C LYS A 80 14.46 -12.08 -3.97
#